data_AF-A0A1J5EEQ5-F1
#
_entry.id   AF-A0A1J5EEQ5-F1
#
_cell.length_a   1.000
_cell.length_b   1.000
_cell.length_c   1.000
_cell.angle_alpha   90.00
_cell.angle_beta   90.00
_cell.angle_gamma   90.00
#
_symmetry.space_group_name_H-M   'P 1'
#
loop_
_entity.id
_entity.type
_entity.pdbx_description
1 polymer ?
#
loop_
_entity_poly.entity_id
_entity_poly.type
_entity_poly.pdbx_seq_one_letter_code
_entity_poly.pdbx_strand_id
1 'polypeptide(L)'
;MSTPTSLQDLDNILAQAHASALRALAKAEQDLTNTTLQRDQLANRVQRLSLALHIGGSSDLHSNDDEAPAEIPASEVSSTPKKEAEPTPSPKRNLWEDVQSILSGRQRAIRTTEILKKLIAMGHPDSEALKNKLANAFSRWTLQGKLARRGRGLYRLASGEVDGLVDDVAESTPAVKSTTVAITPVESTPVMTAPAENTPLDNTLVENTPAEKSPKRNLWEDVQSILVEQSALRTSEIFTKLVELDGDRQVDTPRDARKAWSGALWVGAGVRGGDGD
;
A
#
# COMPACT_ATOMS: atom_id res chain seq x y z
N MET A 1 30.04 -28.49 -22.14
CA MET A 1 30.50 -27.13 -22.49
C MET A 1 29.61 -26.63 -23.63
N SER A 2 28.47 -26.02 -23.32
CA SER A 2 27.58 -25.47 -24.33
C SER A 2 28.14 -24.14 -24.80
N THR A 3 28.73 -24.15 -26.00
CA THR A 3 29.29 -23.01 -26.70
C THR A 3 28.20 -22.18 -27.37
N PRO A 4 28.59 -21.11 -28.08
CA PRO A 4 28.19 -19.74 -27.82
C PRO A 4 26.71 -19.48 -28.16
N THR A 5 26.00 -18.79 -27.26
CA THR A 5 24.73 -18.13 -27.57
C THR A 5 24.90 -17.34 -28.86
N SER A 6 24.07 -17.65 -29.85
CA SER A 6 24.00 -16.91 -31.10
C SER A 6 23.84 -15.42 -30.78
N LEU A 7 24.37 -14.53 -31.63
CA LEU A 7 24.11 -13.09 -31.51
C LEU A 7 22.60 -12.80 -31.37
N GLN A 8 21.78 -13.59 -32.07
CA GLN A 8 20.33 -13.54 -32.00
C GLN A 8 19.78 -13.88 -30.59
N ASP A 9 20.41 -14.82 -29.88
CA ASP A 9 20.00 -15.20 -28.53
C ASP A 9 20.31 -14.09 -27.53
N LEU A 10 21.44 -13.40 -27.70
CA LEU A 10 21.81 -12.22 -26.91
C LEU A 10 20.81 -11.08 -27.10
N ASP A 11 20.41 -10.79 -28.34
CA ASP A 11 19.39 -9.77 -28.64
C ASP A 11 18.03 -10.13 -28.01
N ASN A 12 17.65 -11.41 -28.05
CA ASN A 12 16.42 -11.88 -27.42
C ASN A 12 16.47 -11.73 -25.89
N ILE A 13 17.60 -12.06 -25.27
CA ILE A 13 17.81 -11.90 -23.81
C ILE A 13 17.76 -10.41 -23.44
N LEU A 14 18.42 -9.54 -24.21
CA LEU A 14 18.40 -8.09 -23.99
C LEU A 14 16.99 -7.51 -24.14
N ALA A 15 16.25 -7.92 -25.17
CA ALA A 15 14.86 -7.49 -25.37
C ALA A 15 13.96 -7.96 -24.22
N GLN A 16 14.14 -9.19 -23.74
CA GLN A 16 13.39 -9.74 -22.60
C GLN A 16 13.72 -9.02 -21.29
N ALA A 17 15.00 -8.73 -21.04
CA ALA A 17 15.46 -7.97 -19.88
C ALA A 17 14.94 -6.53 -19.90
N HIS A 18 14.95 -5.88 -21.06
CA HIS A 18 14.39 -4.55 -21.22
C HIS A 18 12.87 -4.54 -20.96
N ALA A 19 12.14 -5.53 -21.51
CA ALA A 19 10.71 -5.65 -21.26
C ALA A 19 10.37 -5.95 -19.79
N SER A 20 11.20 -6.73 -19.09
CA SER A 20 11.01 -6.97 -17.65
C SER A 20 11.29 -5.72 -16.81
N ALA A 21 12.33 -4.96 -17.16
CA ALA A 21 12.65 -3.68 -16.52
C ALA A 21 11.51 -2.66 -16.68
N LEU A 22 10.92 -2.53 -17.88
CA LEU A 22 9.77 -1.65 -18.11
C LEU A 22 8.54 -2.05 -17.27
N ARG A 23 8.27 -3.34 -17.13
CA ARG A 23 7.17 -3.82 -16.25
C ARG A 23 7.44 -3.52 -14.78
N ALA A 24 8.69 -3.67 -14.33
CA ALA A 24 9.08 -3.35 -12.97
C ALA A 24 8.95 -1.85 -12.68
N LEU A 25 9.35 -1.00 -13.63
CA LEU A 25 9.20 0.46 -13.54
C LEU A 25 7.72 0.88 -13.47
N ALA A 26 6.87 0.36 -14.35
CA ALA A 26 5.44 0.65 -14.32
C ALA A 26 4.77 0.22 -12.99
N LYS A 27 5.20 -0.90 -12.40
CA LYS A 27 4.75 -1.33 -11.08
C LYS A 27 5.20 -0.36 -9.98
N ALA A 28 6.46 0.09 -10.02
CA ALA A 28 6.99 1.04 -9.05
C ALA A 28 6.27 2.39 -9.10
N GLU A 29 5.94 2.88 -10.30
CA GLU A 29 5.12 4.09 -10.49
C GLU A 29 3.73 3.92 -9.88
N GLN A 30 3.08 2.78 -10.10
CA GLN A 30 1.79 2.47 -9.49
C GLN A 30 1.88 2.48 -7.95
N ASP A 31 2.90 1.87 -7.38
CA ASP A 31 3.12 1.84 -5.93
C ASP A 31 3.38 3.25 -5.36
N LEU A 32 4.09 4.12 -6.10
CA LEU A 32 4.29 5.52 -5.74
C LEU A 32 2.96 6.30 -5.72
N THR A 33 2.07 6.09 -6.70
CA THR A 33 0.76 6.75 -6.71
C THR A 33 -0.13 6.31 -5.54
N ASN A 34 -0.09 5.02 -5.20
CA ASN A 34 -0.84 4.46 -4.07
C ASN A 34 -0.36 5.03 -2.73
N THR A 35 0.96 5.11 -2.53
CA THR A 35 1.55 5.66 -1.30
C THR A 35 1.29 7.17 -1.17
N THR A 36 1.31 7.90 -2.29
CA THR A 36 0.94 9.33 -2.31
C THR A 36 -0.52 9.54 -1.88
N LEU A 37 -1.45 8.74 -2.42
CA LEU A 37 -2.86 8.78 -2.01
C LEU A 37 -3.04 8.49 -0.51
N GLN A 38 -2.32 7.50 0.03
CA GLN A 38 -2.36 7.17 1.46
C GLN A 38 -1.84 8.33 2.33
N ARG A 39 -0.72 8.96 1.92
CA ARG A 39 -0.17 10.14 2.60
C ARG A 39 -1.21 11.26 2.64
N ASP A 40 -1.86 11.55 1.52
CA ASP A 40 -2.85 12.62 1.42
C ASP A 40 -4.11 12.32 2.25
N GLN A 41 -4.54 11.06 2.32
CA GLN A 41 -5.62 10.62 3.21
C GLN A 41 -5.26 10.82 4.70
N LEU A 42 -4.02 10.49 5.09
CA LEU A 42 -3.55 10.72 6.45
C LEU A 42 -3.47 12.21 6.77
N ALA A 43 -2.94 13.04 5.86
CA ALA A 43 -2.89 14.49 6.01
C ALA A 43 -4.29 15.08 6.25
N ASN A 44 -5.29 14.64 5.47
CA ASN A 44 -6.69 15.05 5.66
C ASN A 44 -7.25 14.63 7.03
N ARG A 45 -6.91 13.43 7.51
CA ARG A 45 -7.33 12.97 8.85
C ARG A 45 -6.69 13.80 9.96
N VAL A 46 -5.40 14.10 9.84
CA VAL A 46 -4.67 14.95 10.80
C VAL A 46 -5.25 16.36 10.83
N GLN A 47 -5.57 16.95 9.67
CA GLN A 47 -6.24 18.26 9.61
C GLN A 47 -7.61 18.24 10.30
N ARG A 48 -8.43 17.21 10.06
CA ARG A 48 -9.74 17.07 10.72
C ARG A 48 -9.61 16.93 12.23
N LEU A 49 -8.64 16.16 12.71
CA LEU A 49 -8.37 16.02 14.14
C LEU A 49 -7.87 17.33 14.76
N SER A 50 -7.00 18.06 14.05
CA SER A 50 -6.50 19.37 14.49
C SER A 50 -7.64 20.38 14.66
N LEU A 51 -8.59 20.43 13.71
CA LEU A 51 -9.78 21.28 13.80
C LEU A 51 -10.69 20.85 14.96
N ALA A 52 -10.92 19.55 15.15
CA ALA A 52 -11.73 19.05 16.26
C ALA A 52 -11.12 19.39 17.64
N LEU A 53 -9.79 19.38 17.75
CA LEU A 53 -9.10 19.74 18.99
C LEU A 53 -9.06 21.26 19.23
N HIS A 54 -8.92 22.09 18.18
CA HIS A 54 -8.92 23.54 18.33
C HIS A 54 -10.29 24.12 18.75
N ILE A 55 -11.39 23.45 18.43
CA ILE A 55 -12.75 23.89 18.84
C ILE A 55 -12.96 23.74 20.37
N GLY A 56 -12.13 22.96 21.08
CA GLY A 56 -12.24 22.81 22.54
C GLY A 56 -11.37 23.78 23.37
N GLY A 57 -10.53 24.61 22.75
CA GLY A 57 -9.46 25.34 23.47
C GLY A 57 -9.60 26.86 23.55
N SER A 58 -10.61 27.46 22.90
CA SER A 58 -10.78 28.92 22.89
C SER A 58 -12.24 29.28 23.08
N SER A 59 -12.69 29.18 24.33
CA SER A 59 -13.91 29.84 24.79
C SER A 59 -13.60 30.45 26.14
N ASP A 60 -13.10 31.68 26.06
CA ASP A 60 -13.60 32.81 26.81
C ASP A 60 -13.87 32.58 28.31
N LEU A 61 -12.79 32.64 29.08
CA LEU A 61 -12.84 33.32 30.38
C LEU A 61 -12.79 34.83 30.15
N HIS A 62 -13.81 35.37 29.46
CA HIS A 62 -14.17 36.79 29.61
C HIS A 62 -15.30 36.84 30.64
N SER A 63 -14.88 37.10 31.87
CA SER A 63 -15.71 37.63 32.94
C SER A 63 -16.43 38.89 32.46
N ASN A 64 -17.73 38.78 32.18
CA ASN A 64 -18.66 39.89 32.29
C ASN A 64 -19.81 39.40 33.17
N ASP A 65 -19.74 39.86 34.42
CA ASP A 65 -20.88 39.97 35.31
C ASP A 65 -21.97 40.86 34.70
N ASP A 66 -23.20 40.65 35.19
CA ASP A 66 -24.40 41.49 35.03
C ASP A 66 -25.12 41.45 33.67
N GLU A 67 -26.30 40.80 33.61
CA GLU A 67 -27.59 41.46 33.89
C GLU A 67 -28.79 40.51 33.63
N ALA A 68 -29.90 40.81 34.29
CA ALA A 68 -31.06 39.99 34.65
C ALA A 68 -32.06 39.66 33.50
N PRO A 69 -33.13 38.85 33.75
CA PRO A 69 -33.83 38.02 32.76
C PRO A 69 -35.15 38.61 32.26
N ALA A 70 -35.58 38.22 31.05
CA ALA A 70 -36.97 38.39 30.61
C ALA A 70 -37.42 37.31 29.61
N GLU A 71 -38.42 36.56 30.08
CA GLU A 71 -39.67 36.15 29.41
C GLU A 71 -39.67 35.31 28.12
N ILE A 72 -40.26 34.13 28.32
CA ILE A 72 -40.79 33.15 27.38
C ILE A 72 -41.96 33.78 26.59
N PRO A 73 -42.19 33.37 25.32
CA PRO A 73 -43.51 32.82 25.05
C PRO A 73 -43.47 31.50 24.27
N ALA A 74 -44.27 30.59 24.80
CA ALA A 74 -44.66 29.33 24.19
C ALA A 74 -45.42 29.55 22.88
N SER A 75 -45.24 28.66 21.92
CA SER A 75 -46.29 28.31 20.95
C SER A 75 -46.07 26.89 20.44
N GLU A 76 -46.88 26.01 21.01
CA GLU A 76 -47.32 24.74 20.45
C GLU A 76 -47.97 24.95 19.08
N VAL A 77 -47.71 24.09 18.08
CA VAL A 77 -48.71 23.41 17.22
C VAL A 77 -47.96 22.26 16.53
N SER A 78 -47.95 21.04 17.06
CA SER A 78 -48.94 19.97 16.83
C SER A 78 -49.28 19.71 15.35
N SER A 79 -48.58 18.76 14.72
CA SER A 79 -49.06 18.02 13.54
C SER A 79 -48.32 16.70 13.45
N THR A 80 -48.95 15.64 13.93
CA THR A 80 -48.51 14.25 13.86
C THR A 80 -48.84 13.64 12.50
N PRO A 81 -47.86 13.19 11.69
CA PRO A 81 -48.15 12.30 10.58
C PRO A 81 -48.25 10.86 11.11
N LYS A 82 -49.45 10.32 10.98
CA LYS A 82 -49.84 8.91 10.84
C LYS A 82 -48.66 7.92 10.90
N LYS A 83 -48.53 7.28 12.07
CA LYS A 83 -47.61 6.19 12.41
C LYS A 83 -47.88 4.98 11.52
N GLU A 84 -47.28 4.98 10.33
CA GLU A 84 -47.12 3.82 9.46
C GLU A 84 -46.23 2.80 10.19
N ALA A 85 -46.71 1.57 10.26
CA ALA A 85 -46.20 0.52 11.14
C ALA A 85 -44.67 0.42 11.10
N GLU A 86 -44.03 0.68 12.25
CA GLU A 86 -42.58 0.54 12.39
C GLU A 86 -42.16 -0.87 11.97
N PRO A 87 -41.24 -1.01 11.01
CA PRO A 87 -40.66 -2.30 10.71
C PRO A 87 -39.89 -2.75 11.95
N THR A 88 -40.41 -3.78 12.62
CA THR A 88 -39.78 -4.41 13.79
C THR A 88 -38.28 -4.56 13.53
N PRO A 89 -37.41 -4.07 14.42
CA PRO A 89 -35.97 -4.09 14.21
C PRO A 89 -35.54 -5.54 14.04
N SER A 90 -35.25 -5.90 12.80
CA SER A 90 -34.86 -7.26 12.46
C SER A 90 -33.60 -7.59 13.26
N PRO A 91 -33.52 -8.77 13.90
CA PRO A 91 -32.32 -9.18 14.61
C PRO A 91 -31.13 -9.00 13.68
N LYS A 92 -30.03 -8.43 14.19
CA LYS A 92 -28.83 -8.09 13.40
C LYS A 92 -28.30 -9.36 12.72
N ARG A 93 -28.76 -9.63 11.50
CA ARG A 93 -28.36 -10.81 10.73
C ARG A 93 -26.90 -10.66 10.33
N ASN A 94 -26.11 -11.70 10.60
CA ASN A 94 -24.70 -11.72 10.25
C ASN A 94 -24.57 -11.92 8.74
N LEU A 95 -24.11 -10.88 8.03
CA LEU A 95 -23.91 -10.91 6.58
C LEU A 95 -23.05 -12.11 6.13
N TRP A 96 -22.11 -12.55 6.96
CA TRP A 96 -21.29 -13.73 6.70
C TRP A 96 -22.10 -15.02 6.65
N GLU A 97 -22.96 -15.28 7.63
CA GLU A 97 -23.76 -16.51 7.71
C GLU A 97 -24.71 -16.62 6.52
N ASP A 98 -25.32 -15.50 6.13
CA ASP A 98 -26.20 -15.43 4.97
C ASP A 98 -25.44 -15.73 3.66
N VAL A 99 -24.26 -15.14 3.48
CA VAL A 99 -23.40 -15.41 2.32
C VAL A 99 -22.91 -16.85 2.32
N GLN A 100 -22.52 -17.38 3.48
CA GLN A 100 -22.11 -18.76 3.65
C GLN A 100 -23.26 -19.71 3.31
N SER A 101 -24.49 -19.44 3.76
CA SER A 101 -25.68 -20.23 3.42
C SER A 101 -25.99 -20.19 1.92
N ILE A 102 -25.73 -19.07 1.24
CA ILE A 102 -25.90 -18.97 -0.21
C ILE A 102 -24.90 -19.87 -0.95
N LEU A 103 -23.67 -19.97 -0.43
CA LEU A 103 -22.56 -20.67 -1.07
C LEU A 103 -22.48 -22.16 -0.69
N SER A 104 -22.93 -22.55 0.50
CA SER A 104 -22.76 -23.91 1.05
C SER A 104 -23.46 -25.00 0.24
N GLY A 105 -24.49 -24.65 -0.54
CA GLY A 105 -25.19 -25.58 -1.43
C GLY A 105 -24.66 -25.63 -2.86
N ARG A 106 -23.54 -24.95 -3.19
CA ARG A 106 -23.06 -24.84 -4.59
C ARG A 106 -21.58 -25.22 -4.72
N GLN A 107 -21.29 -26.14 -5.63
CA GLN A 107 -19.90 -26.51 -5.99
C GLN A 107 -19.22 -25.49 -6.91
N ARG A 108 -20.00 -24.73 -7.69
CA ARG A 108 -19.47 -23.76 -8.67
C ARG A 108 -19.32 -22.37 -8.04
N ALA A 109 -18.32 -21.62 -8.51
CA ALA A 109 -18.15 -20.23 -8.13
C ALA A 109 -19.36 -19.38 -8.59
N ILE A 110 -19.81 -18.48 -7.73
CA ILE A 110 -20.98 -17.61 -7.94
C ILE A 110 -20.51 -16.18 -8.19
N ARG A 111 -21.21 -15.45 -9.05
CA ARG A 111 -20.98 -14.02 -9.27
C ARG A 111 -21.47 -13.18 -8.08
N THR A 112 -20.75 -12.11 -7.73
CA THR A 112 -21.15 -11.12 -6.71
C THR A 112 -22.59 -10.64 -6.88
N THR A 113 -23.03 -10.42 -8.13
CA THR A 113 -24.37 -9.94 -8.45
C THR A 113 -25.47 -10.96 -8.11
N GLU A 114 -25.20 -12.27 -8.25
CA GLU A 114 -26.15 -13.31 -7.84
C GLU A 114 -26.24 -13.43 -6.32
N ILE A 115 -25.11 -13.30 -5.63
CA ILE A 115 -25.07 -13.30 -4.16
C ILE A 115 -25.88 -12.10 -3.64
N LEU A 116 -25.71 -10.92 -4.24
CA LEU A 116 -26.47 -9.72 -3.90
C LEU A 116 -27.98 -9.92 -4.12
N LYS A 117 -28.39 -10.46 -5.28
CA LYS A 117 -29.82 -10.74 -5.55
C LYS A 117 -30.44 -11.67 -4.50
N LYS A 118 -29.69 -12.69 -4.06
CA LYS A 118 -30.14 -13.59 -2.99
C LYS A 118 -30.19 -12.92 -1.62
N LEU A 119 -29.24 -12.06 -1.28
CA LEU A 119 -29.28 -11.28 -0.05
C LEU A 119 -30.51 -10.36 -0.01
N ILE A 120 -30.83 -9.69 -1.12
CA ILE A 120 -32.03 -8.86 -1.23
C ILE A 120 -33.30 -9.72 -1.05
N ALA A 121 -33.35 -10.90 -1.67
CA ALA A 121 -34.45 -11.84 -1.48
C ALA A 121 -34.61 -12.35 -0.03
N MET A 122 -33.53 -12.33 0.78
CA MET A 122 -33.56 -12.65 2.22
C MET A 122 -33.93 -11.46 3.11
N GLY A 123 -34.24 -10.29 2.52
CA GLY A 123 -34.69 -9.10 3.24
C GLY A 123 -33.58 -8.08 3.55
N HIS A 124 -32.39 -8.21 2.94
CA HIS A 124 -31.41 -7.13 3.02
C HIS A 124 -31.83 -5.96 2.12
N PRO A 125 -31.65 -4.70 2.56
CA PRO A 125 -32.01 -3.55 1.75
C PRO A 125 -31.13 -3.47 0.51
N ASP A 126 -31.75 -3.28 -0.68
CA ASP A 126 -31.01 -3.01 -1.90
C ASP A 126 -30.47 -1.57 -1.85
N SER A 127 -29.27 -1.44 -1.28
CA SER A 127 -28.58 -0.18 -1.13
C SER A 127 -27.16 -0.32 -1.70
N GLU A 128 -26.64 0.75 -2.28
CA GLU A 128 -25.22 0.82 -2.64
C GLU A 128 -24.31 0.60 -1.43
N ALA A 129 -24.77 0.98 -0.23
CA ALA A 129 -24.07 0.69 1.01
C ALA A 129 -23.86 -0.82 1.22
N LEU A 130 -24.87 -1.65 0.88
CA LEU A 130 -24.74 -3.11 0.95
C LEU A 130 -23.72 -3.62 -0.07
N LYS A 131 -23.74 -3.11 -1.30
CA LYS A 131 -22.77 -3.48 -2.34
C LYS A 131 -21.33 -3.19 -1.91
N ASN A 132 -21.09 -1.99 -1.36
CA ASN A 132 -19.77 -1.58 -0.86
C ASN A 132 -19.35 -2.41 0.37
N LYS A 133 -20.28 -2.65 1.30
CA LYS A 133 -20.03 -3.50 2.47
C LYS A 133 -19.69 -4.93 2.07
N LEU A 134 -20.40 -5.48 1.10
CA LEU A 134 -20.17 -6.83 0.56
C LEU A 134 -18.82 -6.92 -0.17
N ALA A 135 -18.46 -5.92 -0.97
CA ALA A 135 -17.17 -5.86 -1.65
C ALA A 135 -16.00 -5.84 -0.64
N ASN A 136 -16.09 -4.99 0.39
CA ASN A 136 -15.09 -4.93 1.46
C ASN A 136 -15.03 -6.23 2.28
N ALA A 137 -16.19 -6.83 2.57
CA ALA A 137 -16.27 -8.09 3.27
C ALA A 137 -15.66 -9.24 2.46
N PHE A 138 -15.92 -9.33 1.15
CA PHE A 138 -15.33 -10.33 0.28
C PHE A 138 -13.81 -10.24 0.26
N SER A 139 -13.24 -9.04 0.10
CA SER A 139 -11.78 -8.85 0.15
C SER A 139 -11.19 -9.34 1.47
N ARG A 140 -11.84 -9.01 2.60
CA ARG A 140 -11.40 -9.47 3.93
C ARG A 140 -11.52 -10.99 4.07
N TRP A 141 -12.62 -11.59 3.63
CA TRP A 141 -12.82 -13.03 3.75
C TRP A 141 -11.92 -13.83 2.80
N THR A 142 -11.55 -13.29 1.64
CA THR A 142 -10.52 -13.90 0.79
C THR A 142 -9.15 -13.87 1.45
N LEU A 143 -8.79 -12.78 2.14
CA LEU A 143 -7.54 -12.70 2.90
C LEU A 143 -7.54 -13.64 4.11
N GLN A 144 -8.69 -13.87 4.73
CA GLN A 144 -8.87 -14.83 5.81
C GLN A 144 -8.91 -16.29 5.33
N GLY A 145 -8.81 -16.55 4.02
CA GLY A 145 -8.91 -17.90 3.47
C GLY A 145 -10.30 -18.54 3.59
N LYS A 146 -11.34 -17.77 3.90
CA LYS A 146 -12.73 -18.28 3.99
C LYS A 146 -13.41 -18.40 2.63
N LEU A 147 -12.97 -17.59 1.67
CA LEU A 147 -13.48 -17.54 0.31
C LEU A 147 -12.32 -17.66 -0.68
N ALA A 148 -12.51 -18.48 -1.71
CA ALA A 148 -11.61 -18.57 -2.85
C ALA A 148 -12.14 -17.70 -4.00
N ARG A 149 -11.27 -16.82 -4.54
CA ARG A 149 -11.59 -16.00 -5.71
C ARG A 149 -11.17 -16.75 -6.98
N ARG A 150 -12.14 -17.10 -7.83
CA ARG A 150 -11.92 -17.84 -9.09
C ARG A 150 -11.96 -16.96 -10.35
N GLY A 151 -12.09 -15.65 -10.19
CA GLY A 151 -12.13 -14.68 -11.31
C GLY A 151 -12.58 -13.30 -10.87
N ARG A 152 -12.83 -12.39 -11.84
CA ARG A 152 -13.42 -11.07 -11.55
C ARG A 152 -14.86 -11.25 -11.05
N GLY A 153 -15.07 -11.02 -9.76
CA GLY A 153 -16.38 -11.10 -9.11
C GLY A 153 -16.91 -12.53 -8.91
N LEU A 154 -16.08 -13.56 -9.07
CA LEU A 154 -16.45 -14.97 -8.90
C LEU A 154 -15.86 -15.52 -7.62
N TYR A 155 -16.73 -15.99 -6.73
CA TYR A 155 -16.37 -16.45 -5.40
C TYR A 155 -16.95 -17.84 -5.11
N ARG A 156 -16.17 -18.67 -4.43
CA ARG A 156 -16.57 -19.97 -3.90
C ARG A 156 -16.16 -20.03 -2.43
N LEU A 157 -16.88 -20.76 -1.59
CA LEU A 157 -16.37 -21.11 -0.26
C LEU A 157 -15.03 -21.81 -0.43
N ALA A 158 -14.03 -21.38 0.33
CA ALA A 158 -12.90 -22.25 0.56
C ALA A 158 -13.45 -23.41 1.39
N SER A 159 -13.93 -24.46 0.73
CA SER A 159 -14.09 -25.74 1.41
C SER A 159 -12.77 -25.96 2.10
N GLY A 160 -12.79 -26.23 3.40
CA GLY A 160 -11.60 -26.59 4.18
C GLY A 160 -11.06 -27.94 3.74
N GLU A 161 -10.88 -28.09 2.43
CA GLU A 161 -10.16 -29.14 1.75
C GLU A 161 -8.70 -28.87 2.08
N VAL A 162 -8.37 -29.35 3.27
CA VAL A 162 -7.02 -29.54 3.78
C VAL A 162 -6.30 -30.64 2.98
N ASP A 163 -6.96 -31.28 2.02
CA ASP A 163 -6.33 -32.26 1.14
C ASP A 163 -5.63 -31.61 -0.04
N GLY A 164 -4.32 -31.46 0.15
CA GLY A 164 -3.37 -32.07 -0.79
C GLY A 164 -3.30 -31.43 -2.16
N LEU A 165 -2.50 -30.37 -2.27
CA LEU A 165 -1.29 -30.33 -3.10
C LEU A 165 -1.18 -31.32 -4.29
N VAL A 166 -2.13 -31.45 -5.20
CA VAL A 166 -1.92 -31.93 -6.59
C VAL A 166 -3.22 -31.78 -7.39
N ASP A 167 -3.08 -31.54 -8.69
CA ASP A 167 -4.11 -31.66 -9.72
C ASP A 167 -5.21 -30.58 -9.81
N ASP A 168 -4.89 -29.47 -10.49
CA ASP A 168 -5.80 -28.92 -11.52
C ASP A 168 -5.03 -27.99 -12.50
N VAL A 169 -3.98 -28.54 -13.11
CA VAL A 169 -3.48 -28.09 -14.41
C VAL A 169 -4.17 -28.97 -15.47
N ALA A 170 -5.42 -28.63 -15.80
CA ALA A 170 -6.05 -29.04 -17.05
C ALA A 170 -5.88 -27.88 -18.04
N GLU A 171 -4.89 -27.92 -18.93
CA GLU A 171 -4.90 -28.65 -20.21
C GLU A 171 -5.57 -27.84 -21.33
N SER A 172 -4.74 -27.04 -22.02
CA SER A 172 -4.83 -26.78 -23.45
C SER A 172 -3.55 -26.08 -23.92
N THR A 173 -2.44 -26.83 -24.02
CA THR A 173 -1.34 -26.52 -24.96
C THR A 173 -0.40 -27.74 -25.06
N PRO A 174 0.01 -28.17 -26.26
CA PRO A 174 0.64 -29.48 -26.46
C PRO A 174 2.12 -29.51 -26.06
N ALA A 175 2.44 -30.56 -25.29
CA ALA A 175 3.70 -31.29 -25.16
C ALA A 175 5.00 -30.64 -25.67
N VAL A 176 5.79 -30.11 -24.74
CA VAL A 176 7.25 -30.06 -24.88
C VAL A 176 7.85 -30.93 -23.77
N LYS A 177 8.56 -31.99 -24.17
CA LYS A 177 9.24 -32.92 -23.27
C LYS A 177 10.38 -32.19 -22.56
N SER A 178 10.22 -31.90 -21.27
CA SER A 178 11.31 -31.39 -20.44
C SER A 178 11.99 -32.55 -19.71
N THR A 179 13.21 -32.85 -20.14
CA THR A 179 14.16 -33.73 -19.47
C THR A 179 14.49 -33.18 -18.08
N THR A 180 14.17 -33.93 -17.03
CA THR A 180 14.54 -33.64 -15.65
C THR A 180 16.05 -33.79 -15.47
N VAL A 181 16.76 -32.68 -15.25
CA VAL A 181 18.16 -32.69 -14.85
C VAL A 181 18.19 -32.69 -13.31
N ALA A 182 18.76 -33.75 -12.73
CA ALA A 182 18.97 -33.87 -11.30
C ALA A 182 19.99 -32.83 -10.83
N ILE A 183 19.59 -31.99 -9.86
CA ILE A 183 20.48 -31.03 -9.21
C ILE A 183 21.02 -31.70 -7.94
N THR A 184 22.32 -31.98 -7.92
CA THR A 184 23.05 -32.38 -6.71
C THR A 184 23.26 -31.18 -5.78
N PRO A 185 23.03 -31.32 -4.46
CA PRO A 185 23.19 -30.22 -3.52
C PRO A 185 24.68 -29.95 -3.28
N VAL A 186 25.07 -28.68 -3.43
CA VAL A 186 26.41 -28.19 -3.09
C VAL A 186 26.45 -27.87 -1.60
N GLU A 187 27.31 -28.58 -0.85
CA GLU A 187 27.64 -28.28 0.54
C GLU A 187 28.19 -26.84 0.66
N SER A 188 27.55 -26.04 1.50
CA SER A 188 28.05 -24.71 1.87
C SER A 188 28.74 -24.80 3.23
N THR A 189 30.04 -24.55 3.25
CA THR A 189 30.84 -24.42 4.48
C THR A 189 30.45 -23.14 5.24
N PRO A 190 30.23 -23.21 6.56
CA PRO A 190 29.87 -22.03 7.35
C PRO A 190 31.12 -21.18 7.66
N VAL A 191 31.07 -19.91 7.27
CA VAL A 191 32.06 -18.90 7.65
C VAL A 191 31.79 -18.47 9.09
N MET A 192 32.71 -18.80 10.01
CA MET A 192 32.70 -18.28 11.38
C MET A 192 33.01 -16.77 11.38
N THR A 193 32.06 -15.97 11.86
CA THR A 193 32.27 -14.55 12.19
C THR A 193 32.53 -14.43 13.69
N ALA A 194 33.67 -13.83 14.05
CA ALA A 194 34.03 -13.57 15.43
C ALA A 194 33.17 -12.43 16.02
N PRO A 195 32.83 -12.47 17.32
CA PRO A 195 32.05 -11.44 17.97
C PRO A 195 32.92 -10.20 18.27
N ALA A 196 32.48 -9.04 17.81
CA ALA A 196 33.06 -7.75 18.18
C ALA A 196 32.65 -7.38 19.61
N GLU A 197 33.63 -7.08 20.45
CA GLU A 197 33.46 -6.59 21.82
C GLU A 197 32.81 -5.19 21.81
N ASN A 198 31.69 -5.04 22.50
CA ASN A 198 31.07 -3.74 22.78
C ASN A 198 31.57 -3.24 24.14
N THR A 199 32.35 -2.16 24.13
CA THR A 199 32.71 -1.37 25.31
C THR A 199 31.48 -0.58 25.80
N PRO A 200 31.11 -0.64 27.09
CA PRO A 200 30.03 0.18 27.63
C PRO A 200 30.50 1.63 27.81
N LEU A 201 29.78 2.58 27.20
CA LEU A 201 29.94 4.01 27.51
C LEU A 201 29.24 4.32 28.83
N ASP A 202 29.99 4.97 29.73
CA ASP A 202 29.51 5.55 30.98
C ASP A 202 28.42 6.61 30.76
N ASN A 203 27.28 6.43 31.42
CA ASN A 203 26.23 7.43 31.50
C ASN A 203 26.59 8.49 32.55
N THR A 204 27.03 9.66 32.09
CA THR A 204 27.16 10.84 32.93
C THR A 204 25.79 11.47 33.23
N LEU A 205 25.52 11.61 34.52
CA LEU A 205 24.34 12.23 35.13
C LEU A 205 24.27 13.71 34.72
N VAL A 206 23.25 14.10 33.95
CA VAL A 206 22.96 15.50 33.60
C VAL A 206 22.01 16.09 34.63
N GLU A 207 22.48 17.10 35.37
CA GLU A 207 21.71 17.93 36.29
C GLU A 207 20.62 18.75 35.55
N ASN A 208 19.43 18.79 36.14
CA ASN A 208 18.29 19.58 35.68
C ASN A 208 18.54 21.08 35.90
N THR A 209 18.65 21.85 34.81
CA THR A 209 18.59 23.31 34.82
C THR A 209 17.17 23.80 34.45
N PRO A 210 16.69 24.94 34.98
CA PRO A 210 15.30 25.36 34.84
C PRO A 210 14.99 25.89 33.43
N ALA A 211 13.75 25.63 32.99
CA ALA A 211 13.23 25.92 31.66
C ALA A 211 13.20 27.42 31.32
N GLU A 212 14.09 27.83 30.40
CA GLU A 212 13.90 29.02 29.58
C GLU A 212 13.11 28.67 28.31
N LYS A 213 12.13 29.53 28.00
CA LYS A 213 11.22 29.43 26.85
C LYS A 213 12.02 29.47 25.54
N SER A 214 12.26 28.30 24.95
CA SER A 214 12.79 28.20 23.59
C SER A 214 11.72 28.59 22.55
N PRO A 215 12.12 29.22 21.42
CA PRO A 215 11.18 29.61 20.37
C PRO A 215 10.56 28.37 19.74
N LYS A 216 9.29 28.47 19.32
CA LYS A 216 8.59 27.42 18.56
C LYS A 216 9.35 27.13 17.26
N ARG A 217 10.27 26.18 17.31
CA ARG A 217 11.01 25.66 16.15
C ARG A 217 10.06 24.75 15.38
N ASN A 218 9.92 25.00 14.08
CA ASN A 218 9.01 24.25 13.22
C ASN A 218 9.55 22.82 13.04
N LEU A 219 9.03 21.89 13.83
CA LEU A 219 9.35 20.44 13.75
C LEU A 219 9.18 19.86 12.32
N TRP A 220 8.43 20.54 11.46
CA TRP A 220 8.27 20.17 10.06
C TRP A 220 9.54 20.33 9.22
N GLU A 221 10.36 21.35 9.48
CA GLU A 221 11.62 21.58 8.75
C GLU A 221 12.69 20.55 9.13
N ASP A 222 12.69 20.12 10.40
CA ASP A 222 13.57 19.05 10.88
C ASP A 222 13.21 17.70 10.24
N VAL A 223 11.92 17.38 10.10
CA VAL A 223 11.46 16.16 9.41
C VAL A 223 11.81 16.19 7.92
N GLN A 224 11.69 17.34 7.25
CA GLN A 224 12.11 17.50 5.84
C GLN A 224 13.61 17.26 5.68
N SER A 225 14.44 17.80 6.58
CA SER A 225 15.89 17.60 6.54
C SER A 225 16.28 16.14 6.73
N ILE A 226 15.66 15.45 7.70
CA ILE A 226 15.90 14.02 7.94
C ILE A 226 15.52 13.17 6.71
N LEU A 227 14.42 13.51 6.04
CA LEU A 227 13.98 12.76 4.86
C LEU A 227 14.91 12.94 3.65
N VAL A 228 15.42 14.17 3.45
CA VAL A 228 16.43 14.46 2.43
C VAL A 228 17.73 13.73 2.73
N GLU A 229 18.18 13.73 3.98
CA GLU A 229 19.40 13.06 4.39
C GLU A 229 19.31 11.53 4.22
N GLN A 230 18.18 10.91 4.57
CA GLN A 230 17.95 9.48 4.32
C GLN A 230 17.88 9.13 2.83
N SER A 231 17.35 10.04 1.99
CA SER A 231 17.34 9.84 0.54
C SER A 231 18.76 9.85 -0.04
N ALA A 232 19.61 10.77 0.43
CA ALA A 232 21.01 10.85 0.02
C ALA A 232 21.77 9.56 0.40
N LEU A 233 21.58 9.06 1.62
CA LEU A 233 22.20 7.81 2.09
C LEU A 233 21.76 6.60 1.25
N ARG A 234 20.46 6.46 0.93
CA ARG A 234 19.98 5.36 0.08
C ARG A 234 20.53 5.41 -1.34
N THR A 235 20.65 6.60 -1.93
CA THR A 235 21.25 6.74 -3.26
C THR A 235 22.74 6.39 -3.27
N SER A 236 23.46 6.69 -2.17
CA SER A 236 24.87 6.34 -2.04
C SER A 236 25.09 4.83 -1.93
N GLU A 237 24.24 4.10 -1.19
CA GLU A 237 24.33 2.63 -1.09
C GLU A 237 24.05 1.95 -2.44
N ILE A 238 23.04 2.43 -3.18
CA ILE A 238 22.74 1.91 -4.52
C ILE A 238 23.92 2.17 -5.46
N PHE A 239 24.53 3.35 -5.40
CA PHE A 239 25.71 3.68 -6.20
C PHE A 239 26.91 2.79 -5.86
N THR A 240 27.13 2.49 -4.58
CA THR A 240 28.25 1.65 -4.16
C THR A 240 28.07 0.22 -4.65
N LYS A 241 26.84 -0.32 -4.56
CA LYS A 241 26.49 -1.63 -5.13
C LYS A 241 26.56 -1.67 -6.65
N LEU A 242 26.25 -0.56 -7.32
CA LEU A 242 26.35 -0.47 -8.78
C LEU A 242 27.82 -0.49 -9.24
N VAL A 243 28.70 0.22 -8.53
CA VAL A 243 30.14 0.24 -8.79
C VAL A 243 30.80 -1.10 -8.46
N GLU A 244 30.33 -1.77 -7.40
CA GLU A 244 30.81 -3.11 -7.02
C GLU A 244 30.37 -4.21 -8.01
N LEU A 245 29.20 -4.06 -8.63
CA LEU A 245 28.73 -4.96 -9.70
C LEU A 245 29.43 -4.75 -11.04
N ASP A 246 30.06 -3.58 -11.27
CA ASP A 246 30.82 -3.25 -12.48
C ASP A 246 32.33 -3.60 -12.34
N GLY A 247 32.67 -4.39 -11.32
CA GLY A 247 34.01 -4.80 -10.92
C GLY A 247 34.74 -5.74 -11.87
N ASP A 248 34.88 -5.34 -13.14
CA ASP A 248 35.89 -5.88 -14.07
C ASP A 248 36.36 -4.87 -15.14
N ARG A 249 35.91 -3.60 -15.08
CA ARG A 249 36.51 -2.52 -15.88
C ARG A 249 37.40 -1.66 -15.01
N GLN A 250 38.69 -1.93 -15.11
CA GLN A 250 39.76 -1.09 -14.60
C GLN A 250 39.69 0.29 -15.25
N VAL A 251 38.99 1.24 -14.61
CA VAL A 251 39.00 2.65 -14.98
C VAL A 251 40.19 3.28 -14.29
N ASP A 252 41.31 3.36 -15.00
CA ASP A 252 42.48 4.07 -14.53
C ASP A 252 42.17 5.58 -14.44
N THR A 253 42.04 6.05 -13.20
CA THR A 253 42.01 7.44 -12.70
C THR A 253 40.64 8.09 -12.41
N PRO A 254 40.45 8.68 -11.21
CA PRO A 254 39.22 9.38 -10.80
C PRO A 254 38.89 10.67 -11.58
N ARG A 255 39.72 11.07 -12.55
CA ARG A 255 39.60 12.36 -13.23
C ARG A 255 38.66 12.33 -14.44
N ASP A 256 38.42 11.15 -15.02
CA ASP A 256 37.58 10.99 -16.21
C ASP A 256 36.10 10.75 -15.89
N ALA A 257 35.78 10.19 -14.71
CA ALA A 257 34.40 10.00 -14.27
C ALA A 257 33.62 11.33 -14.12
N ARG A 258 34.29 12.41 -13.67
CA ARG A 258 33.67 13.74 -13.58
C ARG A 258 33.41 14.39 -14.94
N LYS A 259 34.18 14.08 -15.98
CA LYS A 259 33.96 14.63 -17.33
C LYS A 259 32.84 13.90 -18.07
N ALA A 260 32.70 12.58 -17.88
CA ALA A 260 31.62 11.80 -18.47
C ALA A 260 30.24 12.22 -17.95
N TRP A 261 30.13 12.63 -16.68
CA TRP A 261 28.86 13.05 -16.09
C TRP A 261 28.45 14.50 -16.43
N SER A 262 29.40 15.43 -16.56
CA SER A 262 29.07 16.82 -16.94
C SER A 262 28.54 16.94 -18.38
N GLY A 263 28.87 15.99 -19.27
CA GLY A 263 28.33 15.95 -20.63
C GLY A 263 26.89 15.44 -20.71
N ALA A 264 26.48 14.55 -19.80
CA ALA A 264 25.15 13.95 -19.83
C ALA A 264 24.04 14.88 -19.31
N LEU A 265 24.37 15.84 -18.44
CA LEU A 265 23.40 16.78 -17.88
C LEU A 265 23.08 17.99 -18.77
N TRP A 266 23.84 18.25 -19.84
CA TRP A 266 23.66 19.42 -20.70
C TRP A 266 22.95 19.16 -22.05
N VAL A 267 22.64 17.90 -22.39
CA VAL A 267 21.98 17.56 -23.68
C VAL A 267 20.44 17.66 -23.60
N GLY A 268 19.86 17.97 -22.44
CA GLY A 268 18.40 18.01 -22.24
C GLY A 268 17.68 19.35 -22.48
N ALA A 269 18.39 20.46 -22.70
CA ALA A 269 17.79 21.80 -22.77
C ALA A 269 18.00 22.48 -24.13
N GLY A 270 17.55 21.84 -25.21
CA GLY A 270 17.49 22.44 -26.55
C GLY A 270 16.05 22.71 -26.96
N VAL A 271 15.47 23.83 -26.49
CA VAL A 271 14.18 24.36 -26.97
C VAL A 271 14.37 24.84 -28.40
N ARG A 272 13.76 24.11 -29.34
CA ARG A 272 13.70 24.43 -30.78
C ARG A 272 12.64 25.51 -31.00
N GLY A 273 13.06 26.77 -30.93
CA GLY A 273 12.29 27.89 -31.49
C GLY A 273 12.41 27.85 -33.02
N GLY A 274 11.30 27.56 -33.70
CA GLY A 274 11.18 27.72 -35.15
C GLY A 274 10.44 29.02 -35.42
N ASP A 275 11.16 30.01 -35.94
CA ASP A 275 10.58 31.14 -36.66
C ASP A 275 10.00 30.65 -37.98
N GLY A 276 8.80 31.12 -38.29
CA GLY A 276 8.15 30.95 -39.59
C GLY A 276 7.81 32.32 -40.16
N ASP A 277 8.39 32.59 -41.33
CA ASP A 277 7.96 33.59 -42.31
C ASP A 277 6.54 33.34 -42.82
#